data_AF-A0A820N5X9-F1
#
_entry.id   AF-A0A820N5X9-F1
#
_cell.length_a   1.000
_cell.length_b   1.000
_cell.length_c   1.000
_cell.angle_alpha   90.00
_cell.angle_beta   90.00
_cell.angle_gamma   90.00
#
_symmetry.space_group_name_H-M   'P 1'
#
loop_
_entity.id
_entity.type
_entity.pdbx_description
1 polymer ?
#
loop_
_entity_poly.entity_id
_entity_poly.type
_entity_poly.pdbx_seq_one_letter_code
_entity_poly.pdbx_strand_id
1 'polypeptide(L)'
;DADSKAKAVDKAAAIYENIGFPDYIASDNTTQLEKMYAEYIFGTSYIKNVLLMQQVKAREDFRTLHEAVDHRAWGDLPPTVVNAFYEPSTNAISFPAGILQMPFFNKDAPK
;
A
#
# COMPACT_ATOMS: atom_id res chain seq x y z
N ASP A 1 -16.91 -26.19 -13.92
CA ASP A 1 -17.81 -26.06 -15.10
C ASP A 1 -17.41 -24.82 -15.91
N ALA A 2 -18.08 -24.56 -17.04
CA ALA A 2 -17.76 -23.44 -17.92
C ALA A 2 -18.04 -22.07 -17.28
N ASP A 3 -19.09 -21.98 -16.46
CA ASP A 3 -19.50 -20.73 -15.80
C ASP A 3 -18.48 -20.34 -14.73
N SER A 4 -18.01 -21.31 -13.94
CA SER A 4 -16.93 -21.11 -12.96
C SER A 4 -15.63 -20.64 -13.62
N LYS A 5 -15.31 -21.14 -14.83
CA LYS A 5 -14.14 -20.67 -15.60
C LYS A 5 -14.31 -19.23 -16.08
N ALA A 6 -15.50 -18.87 -16.57
CA ALA A 6 -15.79 -17.50 -16.99
C ALA A 6 -15.62 -16.52 -15.82
N LYS A 7 -16.15 -16.84 -14.64
CA LYS A 7 -15.97 -16.01 -13.43
C LYS A 7 -14.53 -15.88 -12.97
N ALA A 8 -13.72 -16.93 -13.12
CA ALA A 8 -12.30 -16.85 -12.82
C ALA A 8 -11.56 -15.89 -13.77
N VAL A 9 -11.89 -15.92 -15.06
CA VAL A 9 -11.35 -14.98 -16.06
C VAL A 9 -11.77 -13.55 -15.75
N ASP A 10 -13.04 -13.32 -15.43
CA ASP A 10 -13.55 -11.99 -15.04
C ASP A 10 -12.76 -11.44 -13.82
N LYS A 11 -12.53 -12.28 -12.80
CA LYS A 11 -11.76 -11.88 -11.61
C LYS A 11 -10.31 -11.55 -11.94
N ALA A 12 -9.66 -12.36 -12.78
CA ALA A 12 -8.27 -12.14 -13.19
C ALA A 12 -8.12 -10.85 -14.01
N ALA A 13 -9.07 -10.57 -14.90
CA ALA A 13 -9.09 -9.34 -15.71
C ALA A 13 -9.35 -8.08 -14.87
N ALA A 14 -10.00 -8.23 -13.70
CA ALA A 14 -10.30 -7.14 -12.77
C ALA A 14 -9.22 -6.93 -11.69
N ILE A 15 -8.04 -7.55 -11.81
CA ILE A 15 -6.94 -7.35 -10.85
C ILE A 15 -6.40 -5.93 -10.98
N TYR A 16 -6.22 -5.24 -9.86
CA TYR A 16 -5.53 -3.95 -9.80
C TYR A 16 -4.05 -4.15 -9.43
N GLU A 17 -3.15 -3.41 -10.07
CA GLU A 17 -1.71 -3.60 -9.93
C GLU A 17 -1.05 -2.39 -9.26
N ASN A 18 -0.38 -2.63 -8.13
CA ASN A 18 0.44 -1.63 -7.44
C ASN A 18 1.93 -1.99 -7.64
N ILE A 19 2.71 -1.12 -8.29
CA ILE A 19 4.10 -1.43 -8.70
C ILE A 19 5.06 -0.33 -8.22
N GLY A 20 6.00 -0.67 -7.33
CA GLY A 20 6.99 0.25 -6.80
C GLY A 20 6.51 1.02 -5.56
N PHE A 21 5.94 2.20 -5.78
CA PHE A 21 5.42 3.09 -4.73
C PHE A 21 4.21 3.88 -5.27
N PRO A 22 3.31 4.38 -4.39
CA PRO A 22 2.22 5.24 -4.83
C PRO A 22 2.74 6.62 -5.26
N ASP A 23 2.14 7.18 -6.31
CA ASP A 23 2.58 8.42 -6.98
C ASP A 23 2.78 9.60 -6.01
N TYR A 24 1.94 9.72 -4.98
CA TYR A 24 2.01 10.84 -4.03
C TYR A 24 3.31 10.87 -3.21
N ILE A 25 4.06 9.76 -3.11
CA ILE A 25 5.35 9.73 -2.39
C ILE A 25 6.47 10.36 -3.23
N ALA A 26 6.41 10.23 -4.56
CA ALA A 26 7.43 10.77 -5.47
C ALA A 26 6.98 12.06 -6.18
N SER A 27 5.78 12.54 -5.87
CA SER A 27 5.23 13.77 -6.44
C SER A 27 5.95 15.00 -5.88
N ASP A 28 6.17 16.00 -6.75
CA ASP A 28 6.62 17.33 -6.33
C ASP A 28 5.59 18.03 -5.43
N ASN A 29 4.31 17.61 -5.50
CA ASN A 29 3.26 18.08 -4.60
C ASN A 29 3.18 17.19 -3.35
N THR A 30 3.84 17.64 -2.28
CA THR A 30 3.93 16.94 -0.99
C THR A 30 2.70 17.06 -0.10
N THR A 31 1.67 17.81 -0.52
CA THR A 31 0.49 18.13 0.31
C THR A 31 -0.18 16.88 0.90
N GLN A 32 -0.29 15.80 0.12
CA GLN A 32 -0.91 14.57 0.62
C GLN A 32 -0.05 13.90 1.68
N LEU A 33 1.25 13.77 1.44
CA LEU A 33 2.20 13.17 2.37
C LEU A 33 2.26 13.97 3.68
N GLU A 34 2.33 15.30 3.58
CA GLU A 34 2.32 16.21 4.73
C GLU A 34 1.05 16.06 5.57
N LYS A 35 -0.12 15.95 4.93
CA LYS A 35 -1.39 15.71 5.64
C LYS A 35 -1.40 14.38 6.36
N MET A 36 -0.90 13.31 5.75
CA MET A 36 -0.81 11.98 6.39
C MET A 36 0.06 12.00 7.65
N TYR A 37 1.12 12.81 7.67
CA TYR A 37 2.04 12.88 8.80
C TYR A 37 1.81 14.06 9.75
N ALA A 38 0.78 14.89 9.51
CA ALA A 38 0.56 16.14 10.26
C ALA A 38 0.39 15.95 11.78
N GLU A 39 -0.17 14.81 12.21
CA GLU A 39 -0.37 14.49 13.64
C GLU A 39 0.85 13.82 14.31
N TYR A 40 1.86 13.39 13.53
CA TYR A 40 3.04 12.69 14.04
C TYR A 40 4.12 13.67 14.52
N ILE A 41 3.82 14.42 15.57
CA ILE A 41 4.72 15.41 16.17
C ILE A 41 5.63 14.73 17.21
N PHE A 42 6.83 14.35 16.79
CA PHE A 42 7.79 13.64 17.64
C PHE A 42 8.63 14.56 18.54
N GLY A 43 8.87 14.11 19.77
CA GLY A 43 9.85 14.69 20.69
C GLY A 43 11.06 13.80 20.88
N THR A 44 11.86 14.04 21.93
CA THR A 44 13.06 13.24 22.22
C THR A 44 12.78 11.94 22.99
N SER A 45 11.61 11.80 23.59
CA SER A 45 11.25 10.62 24.38
C SER A 45 10.69 9.51 23.49
N TYR A 46 11.48 8.45 23.32
CA TYR A 46 11.10 7.29 22.51
C TYR A 46 9.73 6.71 22.91
N ILE A 47 9.51 6.47 24.20
CA ILE A 47 8.24 5.88 24.67
C ILE A 47 7.04 6.79 24.38
N LYS A 48 7.19 8.11 24.53
CA LYS A 48 6.12 9.05 24.19
C LYS A 48 5.84 9.07 22.70
N ASN A 49 6.87 8.98 21.86
CA ASN A 49 6.71 8.91 20.41
C ASN A 49 5.98 7.64 19.97
N VAL A 50 6.31 6.48 20.56
CA VAL A 50 5.61 5.22 20.27
C VAL A 50 4.13 5.30 20.69
N LEU A 51 3.86 5.84 21.88
CA LEU A 51 2.47 6.04 22.34
C LEU A 51 1.69 6.99 21.43
N LEU A 52 2.33 8.07 20.96
CA LEU A 52 1.74 8.98 19.97
C LEU A 52 1.38 8.23 18.68
N MET A 53 2.29 7.43 18.12
CA MET A 53 2.02 6.67 16.90
C MET A 53 0.82 5.74 17.05
N GLN A 54 0.72 5.04 18.18
CA GLN A 54 -0.41 4.15 18.47
C GLN A 54 -1.73 4.93 18.60
N GLN A 55 -1.71 6.09 19.25
CA GLN A 55 -2.88 6.94 19.38
C GLN A 55 -3.35 7.51 18.04
N VAL A 56 -2.43 7.98 17.19
CA VAL A 56 -2.76 8.48 15.85
C VAL A 56 -3.34 7.35 15.00
N LYS A 57 -2.70 6.17 14.98
CA LYS A 57 -3.19 5.01 14.22
C LYS A 57 -4.60 4.61 14.65
N ALA A 58 -4.83 4.46 15.95
CA ALA A 58 -6.14 4.11 16.47
C ALA A 58 -7.22 5.14 16.10
N ARG A 59 -6.91 6.43 16.12
CA ARG A 59 -7.85 7.47 15.68
C ARG A 59 -8.19 7.33 14.20
N GLU A 60 -7.22 7.09 13.35
CA GLU A 60 -7.45 6.92 11.90
C GLU A 60 -8.30 5.66 11.61
N ASP A 61 -8.02 4.55 12.29
CA ASP A 61 -8.82 3.33 12.20
C ASP A 61 -10.30 3.59 12.57
N PHE A 62 -10.56 4.40 13.61
CA PHE A 62 -11.93 4.79 13.97
C PHE A 62 -12.55 5.80 12.99
N ARG A 63 -11.74 6.68 12.39
CA ARG A 63 -12.22 7.70 11.44
C ARG A 63 -12.73 7.05 10.15
N THR A 64 -12.02 6.03 9.68
CA THR A 64 -12.33 5.30 8.44
C THR A 64 -13.49 4.30 8.59
N LEU A 65 -13.98 4.05 9.81
CA LEU A 65 -15.06 3.07 10.08
C LEU A 65 -16.34 3.30 9.26
N HIS A 66 -16.67 4.55 8.94
CA HIS A 66 -17.85 4.90 8.14
C HIS A 66 -17.50 5.44 6.74
N GLU A 67 -16.23 5.37 6.35
CA GLU A 67 -15.78 5.79 5.02
C GLU A 67 -15.84 4.61 4.06
N ALA A 68 -16.01 4.90 2.76
CA ALA A 68 -15.95 3.87 1.74
C ALA A 68 -14.51 3.38 1.55
N VAL A 69 -14.33 2.08 1.36
CA VAL A 69 -13.01 1.51 1.05
C VAL A 69 -12.55 2.00 -0.31
N ASP A 70 -11.36 2.60 -0.36
CA ASP A 70 -10.71 2.90 -1.62
C ASP A 70 -10.03 1.65 -2.19
N HIS A 71 -10.65 1.06 -3.22
CA HIS A 71 -10.15 -0.13 -3.89
C HIS A 71 -8.82 0.08 -4.64
N ARG A 72 -8.36 1.33 -4.79
CA ARG A 72 -7.08 1.68 -5.43
C ARG A 72 -6.02 2.11 -4.43
N ALA A 73 -6.33 2.12 -3.13
CA ALA A 73 -5.36 2.45 -2.11
C ALA A 73 -4.27 1.37 -2.04
N TRP A 74 -3.05 1.81 -1.78
CA TRP A 74 -1.86 0.95 -1.69
C TRP A 74 -1.74 0.19 -0.36
N GLY A 75 -2.79 0.21 0.46
CA GLY A 75 -2.74 -0.24 1.86
C GLY A 75 -1.62 0.45 2.65
N ASP A 76 -1.37 -0.04 3.86
CA ASP A 76 -0.26 0.39 4.71
C ASP A 76 1.07 -0.31 4.33
N LEU A 77 1.33 -0.52 3.03
CA LEU A 77 2.52 -1.24 2.55
C LEU A 77 3.68 -0.28 2.24
N PRO A 78 4.81 -0.35 2.97
CA PRO A 78 5.97 0.49 2.67
C PRO A 78 6.63 0.07 1.35
N PRO A 79 7.01 1.02 0.47
CA PRO A 79 7.71 0.72 -0.78
C PRO A 79 9.04 -0.02 -0.62
N THR A 80 9.66 0.04 0.56
CA THR A 80 10.96 -0.54 0.86
C THR A 80 10.92 -2.04 1.16
N VAL A 81 9.73 -2.63 1.29
CA VAL A 81 9.57 -4.05 1.64
C VAL A 81 10.06 -4.95 0.50
N VAL A 82 10.86 -5.97 0.84
CA VAL A 82 11.28 -7.04 -0.08
C VAL A 82 10.30 -8.21 0.03
N ASN A 83 9.09 -8.02 -0.49
CA ASN A 83 8.03 -9.03 -0.54
C ASN A 83 7.00 -8.66 -1.63
N ALA A 84 5.99 -9.49 -1.85
CA ALA A 84 4.82 -9.18 -2.68
C ALA A 84 3.53 -9.68 -2.02
N PHE A 85 2.41 -9.03 -2.31
CA PHE A 85 1.13 -9.27 -1.62
C PHE A 85 -0.05 -9.34 -2.59
N TYR A 86 -1.08 -10.11 -2.23
CA TYR A 86 -2.40 -10.07 -2.85
C TYR A 86 -3.44 -9.77 -1.77
N GLU A 87 -4.28 -8.77 -2.02
CA GLU A 87 -5.38 -8.37 -1.14
C GLU A 87 -6.72 -8.84 -1.72
N PRO A 88 -7.38 -9.87 -1.14
CA PRO A 88 -8.62 -10.41 -1.68
C PRO A 88 -9.79 -9.41 -1.65
N SER A 89 -9.82 -8.50 -0.67
CA SER A 89 -10.93 -7.56 -0.49
C SER A 89 -10.99 -6.49 -1.58
N THR A 90 -9.83 -6.08 -2.10
CA THR A 90 -9.71 -5.10 -3.20
C THR A 90 -9.35 -5.73 -4.54
N ASN A 91 -9.08 -7.04 -4.56
CA ASN A 91 -8.58 -7.76 -5.72
C ASN A 91 -7.29 -7.15 -6.32
N ALA A 92 -6.38 -6.70 -5.45
CA ALA A 92 -5.16 -6.02 -5.85
C ALA A 92 -3.91 -6.89 -5.63
N ILE A 93 -2.95 -6.81 -6.55
CA ILE A 93 -1.59 -7.35 -6.39
C ILE A 93 -0.60 -6.19 -6.18
N SER A 94 0.33 -6.35 -5.26
CA SER A 94 1.29 -5.30 -4.90
C SER A 94 2.73 -5.82 -4.94
N PHE A 95 3.57 -5.13 -5.70
CA PHE A 95 5.01 -5.35 -5.83
C PHE A 95 5.75 -4.07 -5.41
N PRO A 96 6.06 -3.89 -4.11
CA PRO A 96 6.85 -2.76 -3.62
C PRO A 96 8.21 -2.64 -4.31
N ALA A 97 8.75 -1.42 -4.39
CA ALA A 97 10.05 -1.16 -5.02
C ALA A 97 11.19 -2.02 -4.44
N GLY A 98 11.10 -2.38 -3.16
CA GLY A 98 12.06 -3.24 -2.48
C GLY A 98 12.19 -4.65 -3.08
N ILE A 99 11.15 -5.24 -3.68
CA ILE A 99 11.29 -6.54 -4.37
C ILE A 99 11.71 -6.41 -5.83
N LEU A 100 11.60 -5.22 -6.43
CA LEU A 100 11.93 -4.94 -7.84
C LEU A 100 13.43 -4.72 -8.06
N GLN A 101 14.24 -5.63 -7.52
CA GLN A 101 15.69 -5.65 -7.65
C GLN A 101 16.19 -7.08 -7.83
N MET A 102 17.48 -7.24 -8.13
CA MET A 102 18.09 -8.57 -8.21
C MET A 102 17.95 -9.31 -6.88
N PRO A 103 17.73 -10.64 -6.90
CA PRO A 103 17.68 -11.52 -8.08
C PRO A 103 16.30 -11.61 -8.76
N PHE A 104 15.28 -10.93 -8.25
CA PHE A 104 13.90 -11.07 -8.72
C PHE A 104 13.63 -10.30 -10.01
N PHE A 105 14.19 -9.09 -10.15
CA PHE A 105 13.98 -8.25 -11.31
C PHE A 105 15.26 -7.51 -11.71
N ASN A 106 15.59 -7.57 -12.99
CA ASN A 106 16.57 -6.71 -13.65
C ASN A 106 16.11 -6.53 -15.10
N LYS A 107 15.95 -5.28 -15.54
CA LYS A 107 15.48 -4.94 -16.90
C LYS A 107 16.37 -5.50 -18.01
N ASP A 108 17.65 -5.72 -17.71
CA ASP A 108 18.66 -6.20 -18.66
C ASP A 108 18.91 -7.71 -18.52
N ALA A 109 18.26 -8.39 -17.58
CA ALA A 109 18.35 -9.84 -17.45
C ALA A 109 17.56 -10.55 -18.57
N PRO A 110 17.97 -11.78 -18.96
CA PRO A 110 17.18 -12.61 -19.85
C PRO A 110 15.76 -12.82 -19.32
N LYS A 111 14.79 -12.87 -20.24
CA LYS A 111 13.39 -13.20 -19.95
C LYS A 111 13.18 -14.70 -19.74
#